data_AF-A0A3P9AWX0-F1
#
_entry.id   AF-A0A3P9AWX0-F1
#
_cell.length_a   1.000
_cell.length_b   1.000
_cell.length_c   1.000
_cell.angle_alpha   90.00
_cell.angle_beta   90.00
_cell.angle_gamma   90.00
#
_symmetry.space_group_name_H-M   'P 1'
#
loop_
_entity.id
_entity.type
_entity.pdbx_description
1 polymer ?
#
loop_
_entity_poly.entity_id
_entity_poly.type
_entity_poly.pdbx_seq_one_letter_code
_entity_poly.pdbx_strand_id
1 'polypeptide(L)'
;MYFKRGKFRVHISPLLNITAIVLVSILLWNLSGYTFCHQESRLCACHKCLTDSDPWFNYIISESPKPFMSQKHKPSEEDFNWWKPLQREKQNFTVYNKTLERVFQTITPIADVEEPRPDRCKSCAVVGNSGNLRGSQYGPLIDFHDIVIRVNRGMTKGFERDVGTKTTHRVMYPESSTRLDNKTHLLFFPFKTPDFLWLLKSLIPGKKAAYPSTGFLAVVLSLLMCDEVNVFGFGADSEGNWNHYFEILKNKRLKTGGHPGEEEYKMLVKLHMRKKIVFFKGW
;
A
#
# COMPACT_ATOMS: atom_id res chain seq x y z
N MET A 1 69.01 11.54 77.45
CA MET A 1 68.65 12.93 77.79
C MET A 1 67.52 13.37 76.86
N TYR A 2 66.53 14.07 77.43
CA TYR A 2 65.18 14.40 76.97
C TYR A 2 64.89 14.81 75.50
N PHE A 3 63.69 14.40 75.07
CA PHE A 3 62.77 14.84 73.98
C PHE A 3 62.81 16.32 73.52
N LYS A 4 62.51 16.60 72.23
CA LYS A 4 61.15 17.02 71.76
C LYS A 4 60.98 17.16 70.23
N ARG A 5 59.72 16.99 69.84
CA ARG A 5 59.06 16.81 68.52
C ARG A 5 58.71 18.15 67.87
N GLY A 6 58.79 18.26 66.54
CA GLY A 6 58.14 19.29 65.73
C GLY A 6 57.60 18.70 64.42
N LYS A 7 56.28 18.70 64.24
CA LYS A 7 55.54 18.02 63.15
C LYS A 7 55.73 18.74 61.80
N PHE A 8 56.04 17.98 60.74
CA PHE A 8 55.79 18.38 59.35
C PHE A 8 54.28 18.38 59.07
N ARG A 9 53.77 19.44 58.43
CA ARG A 9 52.45 19.49 57.81
C ARG A 9 52.67 19.66 56.31
N VAL A 10 52.61 18.58 55.54
CA VAL A 10 52.54 18.64 54.09
C VAL A 10 51.06 18.60 53.72
N HIS A 11 50.57 19.68 53.09
CA HIS A 11 49.23 19.70 52.50
C HIS A 11 49.23 18.79 51.26
N ILE A 12 48.65 17.60 51.39
CA ILE A 12 48.33 16.73 50.25
C ILE A 12 46.89 17.09 49.82
N SER A 13 46.75 18.00 48.85
CA SER A 13 45.64 18.03 47.86
C SER A 13 45.88 19.17 46.88
N PRO A 14 46.01 18.91 45.56
CA PRO A 14 44.81 18.79 44.73
C PRO A 14 44.86 17.68 43.66
N LEU A 15 45.78 16.71 43.76
CA LEU A 15 45.90 15.63 42.77
C LEU A 15 44.72 14.62 42.80
N LEU A 16 44.08 14.46 43.96
CA LEU A 16 42.89 13.59 44.11
C LEU A 16 41.64 14.16 43.42
N ASN A 17 41.56 15.48 43.23
CA ASN A 17 40.42 16.10 42.55
C ASN A 17 40.53 15.98 41.03
N ILE A 18 41.73 16.07 40.46
CA ILE A 18 41.91 16.01 39.00
C ILE A 18 41.67 14.58 38.50
N THR A 19 42.15 13.56 39.21
CA THR A 19 41.91 12.16 38.83
C THR A 19 40.44 11.78 38.96
N ALA A 20 39.74 12.26 40.00
CA ALA A 20 38.31 12.07 40.15
C ALA A 20 37.50 12.76 39.05
N ILE A 21 37.86 13.99 38.67
CA ILE A 21 37.21 14.72 37.57
C ILE A 21 37.43 14.00 36.25
N VAL A 22 38.66 13.56 35.94
CA VAL A 22 38.98 12.82 34.71
C VAL A 22 38.19 11.51 34.65
N LEU A 23 38.14 10.75 35.76
CA LEU A 23 37.35 9.51 35.85
C LEU A 23 35.86 9.76 35.67
N VAL A 24 35.31 10.83 36.25
CA VAL A 24 33.90 11.21 36.08
C VAL A 24 33.63 11.64 34.64
N SER A 25 34.51 12.40 34.00
CA SER A 25 34.35 12.74 32.57
C SER A 25 34.49 11.54 31.64
N ILE A 26 35.34 10.56 31.95
CA ILE A 26 35.45 9.29 31.21
C ILE A 26 34.21 8.43 31.44
N LEU A 27 33.68 8.38 32.68
CA LEU A 27 32.42 7.70 32.99
C LEU A 27 31.24 8.38 32.31
N LEU A 28 31.18 9.71 32.29
CA LEU A 28 30.14 10.47 31.59
C LEU A 28 30.26 10.34 30.07
N TRP A 29 31.48 10.30 29.51
CA TRP A 29 31.72 10.01 28.09
C TRP A 29 31.32 8.59 27.72
N ASN A 30 31.60 7.62 28.59
CA ASN A 30 31.14 6.24 28.42
C ASN A 30 29.62 6.14 28.58
N LEU A 31 29.00 6.83 29.54
CA LEU A 31 27.54 6.89 29.68
C LEU A 31 26.86 7.60 28.50
N SER A 32 27.48 8.64 27.92
CA SER A 32 26.99 9.28 26.68
C SER A 32 27.25 8.46 25.42
N GLY A 33 28.34 7.67 25.41
CA GLY A 33 28.66 6.71 24.35
C GLY A 33 27.81 5.43 24.41
N TYR A 34 27.19 5.16 25.57
CA TYR A 34 26.26 4.06 25.82
C TYR A 34 24.78 4.45 25.72
N THR A 35 24.44 5.59 25.12
CA THR A 35 23.21 5.65 24.31
C THR A 35 23.45 4.90 23.01
N PHE A 36 23.67 3.59 23.13
CA PHE A 36 23.38 2.67 22.04
C PHE A 36 21.87 2.83 21.84
N CYS A 37 21.47 3.65 20.88
CA CYS A 37 20.14 3.53 20.31
C CYS A 37 20.00 2.04 20.00
N HIS A 38 19.15 1.34 20.75
CA HIS A 38 18.49 0.17 20.23
C HIS A 38 17.73 0.69 19.01
N GLN A 39 18.42 0.74 17.88
CA GLN A 39 17.79 0.94 16.60
C GLN A 39 17.04 -0.36 16.40
N GLU A 40 15.77 -0.39 16.83
CA GLU A 40 14.83 -1.39 16.38
C GLU A 40 15.08 -1.53 14.88
N SER A 41 15.46 -2.74 14.46
CA SER A 41 15.77 -3.02 13.06
C SER A 41 14.51 -2.68 12.27
N ARG A 42 14.48 -1.49 11.66
CA ARG A 42 13.32 -1.04 10.91
C ARG A 42 13.16 -1.97 9.72
N LEU A 43 11.95 -2.49 9.51
CA LEU A 43 11.63 -3.41 8.43
C LEU A 43 11.73 -2.72 7.06
N CYS A 44 11.48 -1.41 7.02
CA CYS A 44 11.57 -0.58 5.83
C CYS A 44 12.20 0.79 6.15
N ALA A 45 12.61 1.56 5.13
CA ALA A 45 13.15 2.91 5.32
C ALA A 45 12.09 4.02 5.42
N CYS A 46 10.79 3.69 5.35
CA CYS A 46 9.74 4.69 5.48
C CYS A 46 9.75 5.33 6.87
N HIS A 47 9.12 6.50 7.00
CA HIS A 47 8.92 7.11 8.32
C HIS A 47 8.14 6.18 9.25
N LYS A 48 7.17 5.45 8.69
CA LYS A 48 6.43 4.36 9.34
C LYS A 48 6.15 3.25 8.33
N CYS A 49 6.49 2.01 8.66
CA CYS A 49 6.17 0.84 7.83
C CYS A 49 4.77 0.32 8.14
N LEU A 50 4.09 -0.26 7.14
CA LEU A 50 2.76 -0.88 7.30
C LEU A 50 2.70 -1.89 8.45
N THR A 51 3.73 -2.71 8.62
CA THR A 51 3.78 -3.79 9.62
C THR A 51 4.23 -3.34 11.00
N ASP A 52 4.49 -2.04 11.20
CA ASP A 52 4.95 -1.53 12.49
C ASP A 52 3.82 -1.62 13.54
N SER A 53 4.14 -2.31 14.64
CA SER A 53 3.44 -2.27 15.94
C SER A 53 1.91 -2.51 15.90
N ASP A 54 1.41 -3.39 15.04
CA ASP A 54 -0.01 -3.81 15.03
C ASP A 54 -0.15 -5.33 14.82
N PRO A 55 -0.25 -6.12 15.91
CA PRO A 55 -0.34 -7.58 15.83
C PRO A 55 -1.54 -8.09 15.03
N TRP A 56 -2.68 -7.40 15.09
CA TRP A 56 -3.88 -7.79 14.35
C TRP A 56 -3.66 -7.61 12.84
N PHE A 57 -3.09 -6.48 12.44
CA PHE A 57 -2.78 -6.24 11.03
C PHE A 57 -1.70 -7.18 10.52
N ASN A 58 -0.66 -7.43 11.33
CA ASN A 58 0.42 -8.34 10.98
C ASN A 58 -0.09 -9.78 10.78
N TYR A 59 -1.00 -10.25 11.64
CA TYR A 59 -1.68 -11.54 11.46
C TYR A 59 -2.46 -11.59 10.15
N ILE A 60 -3.24 -10.55 9.82
CA ILE A 60 -4.02 -10.55 8.58
C ILE A 60 -3.11 -10.58 7.35
N ILE A 61 -2.03 -9.81 7.34
CA ILE A 61 -1.09 -9.78 6.21
C ILE A 61 -0.32 -11.09 6.12
N SER A 62 0.08 -11.71 7.24
CA SER A 62 0.79 -13.00 7.22
C SER A 62 -0.09 -14.14 6.72
N GLU A 63 -1.39 -14.12 7.07
CA GLU A 63 -2.37 -15.11 6.61
C GLU A 63 -2.95 -14.78 5.21
N SER A 64 -2.58 -13.64 4.62
CA SER A 64 -3.10 -13.25 3.31
C SER A 64 -2.48 -14.11 2.20
N PRO A 65 -3.29 -14.58 1.22
CA PRO A 65 -2.76 -15.31 0.09
C PRO A 65 -1.81 -14.43 -0.73
N LYS A 66 -0.85 -15.04 -1.42
CA LYS A 66 0.03 -14.31 -2.33
C LYS A 66 -0.82 -13.61 -3.42
N PRO A 67 -0.65 -12.30 -3.63
CA PRO A 67 -1.59 -11.51 -4.42
C PRO A 67 -1.56 -11.79 -5.93
N PHE A 68 -0.46 -12.35 -6.43
CA PHE A 68 -0.27 -12.60 -7.87
C PHE A 68 -0.28 -14.09 -8.18
N MET A 69 -1.22 -14.50 -9.03
CA MET A 69 -1.23 -15.85 -9.57
C MET A 69 -0.03 -16.06 -10.50
N SER A 70 0.58 -17.22 -10.38
CA SER A 70 1.72 -17.63 -11.19
C SER A 70 1.67 -19.13 -11.42
N GLN A 71 2.57 -19.66 -12.24
CA GLN A 71 2.69 -21.10 -12.43
C GLN A 71 3.02 -21.83 -11.10
N LYS A 72 3.72 -21.16 -10.18
CA LYS A 72 4.06 -21.66 -8.84
C LYS A 72 2.91 -21.53 -7.84
N HIS A 73 2.11 -20.47 -7.95
CA HIS A 73 1.02 -20.15 -7.02
C HIS A 73 -0.31 -20.14 -7.80
N LYS A 74 -0.82 -21.34 -8.10
CA LYS A 74 -2.11 -21.53 -8.76
C LYS A 74 -3.22 -21.74 -7.72
N PRO A 75 -4.44 -21.20 -7.95
CA PRO A 75 -5.59 -21.49 -7.10
C PRO A 75 -5.95 -22.98 -7.10
N SER A 76 -6.33 -23.49 -5.94
CA SER A 76 -6.85 -24.84 -5.76
C SER A 76 -8.28 -25.00 -6.27
N GLU A 77 -8.80 -26.23 -6.28
CA GLU A 77 -10.22 -26.48 -6.58
C GLU A 77 -11.14 -25.86 -5.53
N GLU A 78 -10.70 -25.82 -4.27
CA GLU A 78 -11.43 -25.15 -3.18
C GLU A 78 -11.52 -23.64 -3.42
N ASP A 79 -10.40 -22.99 -3.76
CA ASP A 79 -10.36 -21.56 -4.12
C ASP A 79 -11.28 -21.27 -5.30
N PHE A 80 -11.26 -22.13 -6.33
CA PHE A 80 -12.15 -22.01 -7.47
C PHE A 80 -13.62 -22.13 -7.06
N ASN A 81 -13.96 -23.09 -6.20
CA ASN A 81 -15.34 -23.27 -5.74
C ASN A 81 -15.84 -22.10 -4.89
N TRP A 82 -14.97 -21.47 -4.11
CA TRP A 82 -15.27 -20.22 -3.41
C TRP A 82 -15.47 -19.03 -4.37
N TRP A 83 -14.62 -18.93 -5.41
CA TRP A 83 -14.67 -17.83 -6.39
C TRP A 83 -15.83 -17.96 -7.38
N LYS A 84 -16.20 -19.19 -7.76
CA LYS A 84 -17.26 -19.52 -8.73
C LYS A 84 -18.60 -18.78 -8.51
N PRO A 85 -19.17 -18.70 -7.29
CA PRO A 85 -20.44 -18.02 -7.06
C PRO A 85 -20.37 -16.50 -7.25
N LEU A 86 -19.18 -15.87 -7.16
CA LEU A 86 -19.04 -14.41 -7.28
C LEU A 86 -19.67 -13.89 -8.58
N GLN A 87 -19.55 -14.65 -9.67
CA GLN A 87 -20.07 -14.29 -11.00
C GLN A 87 -20.95 -15.32 -11.67
N ARG A 88 -21.51 -16.25 -10.89
CA ARG A 88 -22.28 -17.38 -11.42
C ARG A 88 -21.49 -18.12 -12.51
N GLU A 89 -20.22 -18.36 -12.24
CA GLU A 89 -19.34 -19.10 -13.14
C GLU A 89 -19.97 -20.45 -13.49
N LYS A 90 -20.04 -20.74 -14.78
CA LYS A 90 -20.69 -21.93 -15.34
C LYS A 90 -19.69 -23.04 -15.63
N GLN A 91 -18.42 -22.69 -15.82
CA GLN A 91 -17.36 -23.66 -16.09
C GLN A 91 -17.05 -24.50 -14.83
N ASN A 92 -16.39 -25.64 -15.06
CA ASN A 92 -15.86 -26.49 -13.99
C ASN A 92 -14.36 -26.21 -13.77
N PHE A 93 -13.83 -26.76 -12.68
CA PHE A 93 -12.44 -26.55 -12.29
C PHE A 93 -11.44 -27.00 -13.37
N THR A 94 -11.71 -28.13 -14.04
CA THR A 94 -10.85 -28.63 -15.12
C THR A 94 -10.71 -27.64 -16.27
N VAL A 95 -11.82 -27.03 -16.72
CA VAL A 95 -11.81 -26.02 -17.78
C VAL A 95 -11.11 -24.73 -17.32
N TYR A 96 -11.38 -24.32 -16.07
CA TYR A 96 -10.72 -23.18 -15.45
C TYR A 96 -9.19 -23.36 -15.39
N ASN A 97 -8.71 -24.49 -14.87
CA ASN A 97 -7.29 -24.77 -14.71
C ASN A 97 -6.57 -24.84 -16.08
N LYS A 98 -7.17 -25.50 -17.08
CA LYS A 98 -6.63 -25.49 -18.46
C LYS A 98 -6.55 -24.08 -19.04
N THR A 99 -7.53 -23.22 -18.73
CA THR A 99 -7.53 -21.82 -19.17
C THR A 99 -6.39 -21.04 -18.52
N LEU A 100 -6.19 -21.20 -17.20
CA LEU A 100 -5.08 -20.59 -16.47
C LEU A 100 -3.71 -21.04 -17.00
N GLU A 101 -3.54 -22.35 -17.27
CA GLU A 101 -2.30 -22.88 -17.83
C GLU A 101 -1.96 -22.22 -19.16
N ARG A 102 -2.95 -22.06 -20.04
CA ARG A 102 -2.78 -21.35 -21.30
C ARG A 102 -2.40 -19.88 -21.09
N VAL A 103 -3.00 -19.21 -20.10
CA VAL A 103 -2.61 -17.83 -19.74
C VAL A 103 -1.15 -17.76 -19.33
N PHE A 104 -0.69 -18.61 -18.40
CA PHE A 104 0.69 -18.58 -17.92
C PHE A 104 1.72 -19.00 -18.97
N GLN A 105 1.33 -19.79 -19.97
CA GLN A 105 2.17 -20.09 -21.14
C GLN A 105 2.27 -18.92 -22.12
N THR A 106 1.23 -18.10 -22.22
CA THR A 106 1.16 -16.99 -23.20
C THR A 106 1.73 -15.69 -22.61
N ILE A 107 1.51 -15.47 -21.32
CA ILE A 107 1.84 -14.24 -20.61
C ILE A 107 2.63 -14.64 -19.36
N THR A 108 3.84 -14.11 -19.22
CA THR A 108 4.59 -14.23 -17.98
C THR A 108 4.09 -13.15 -17.00
N PRO A 109 3.38 -13.51 -15.93
CA PRO A 109 2.96 -12.53 -14.93
C PRO A 109 4.19 -11.98 -14.22
N ILE A 110 4.24 -10.65 -14.06
CA ILE A 110 5.20 -10.01 -13.15
C ILE A 110 4.65 -10.23 -11.74
N ALA A 111 5.20 -11.22 -11.04
CA ALA A 111 4.62 -11.75 -9.80
C ALA A 111 5.44 -11.41 -8.55
N ASP A 112 6.50 -10.61 -8.67
CA ASP A 112 7.40 -10.39 -7.53
C ASP A 112 6.95 -9.20 -6.69
N VAL A 113 6.27 -9.52 -5.59
CA VAL A 113 6.08 -8.58 -4.49
C VAL A 113 7.41 -8.54 -3.73
N GLU A 114 8.25 -7.55 -4.04
CA GLU A 114 9.48 -7.38 -3.28
C GLU A 114 9.15 -7.11 -1.80
N GLU A 115 9.74 -7.92 -0.92
CA GLU A 115 9.65 -7.76 0.54
C GLU A 115 10.18 -6.38 0.99
N PRO A 116 9.71 -5.85 2.13
CA PRO A 116 10.23 -4.63 2.73
C PRO A 116 11.74 -4.71 2.97
N ARG A 117 12.44 -3.57 2.80
CA ARG A 117 13.90 -3.51 3.01
C ARG A 117 14.30 -2.30 3.86
N PRO A 118 15.22 -2.44 4.84
CA PRO A 118 15.61 -1.34 5.72
C PRO A 118 16.23 -0.12 5.04
N ASP A 119 16.75 -0.28 3.81
CA ASP A 119 17.43 0.75 3.02
C ASP A 119 16.53 1.47 2.02
N ARG A 120 15.27 1.04 1.85
CA ARG A 120 14.33 1.61 0.89
C ARG A 120 12.91 1.74 1.47
N CYS A 121 12.23 2.81 1.11
CA CYS A 121 10.80 2.97 1.34
C CYS A 121 10.08 2.83 0.00
N LYS A 122 9.17 1.86 -0.13
CA LYS A 122 8.33 1.73 -1.33
C LYS A 122 6.95 2.32 -1.05
N SER A 123 6.72 3.54 -1.54
CA SER A 123 5.50 4.32 -1.31
C SER A 123 4.47 4.12 -2.43
N CYS A 124 3.19 4.02 -2.05
CA CYS A 124 2.09 3.81 -2.99
C CYS A 124 0.95 4.82 -2.84
N ALA A 125 0.56 5.44 -3.94
CA ALA A 125 -0.69 6.19 -4.05
C ALA A 125 -1.75 5.33 -4.75
N VAL A 126 -2.88 5.09 -4.08
CA VAL A 126 -4.05 4.43 -4.66
C VAL A 126 -5.10 5.49 -4.97
N VAL A 127 -5.38 5.69 -6.26
CA VAL A 127 -6.27 6.74 -6.75
C VAL A 127 -7.57 6.14 -7.27
N GLY A 128 -8.62 6.29 -6.48
CA GLY A 128 -10.00 6.00 -6.86
C GLY A 128 -10.56 7.04 -7.83
N ASN A 129 -11.86 6.97 -8.09
CA ASN A 129 -12.51 7.83 -9.08
C ASN A 129 -13.51 8.83 -8.50
N SER A 130 -13.62 8.95 -7.18
CA SER A 130 -14.60 9.83 -6.53
C SER A 130 -14.49 11.29 -6.97
N GLY A 131 -15.64 11.96 -7.00
CA GLY A 131 -15.82 13.38 -7.22
C GLY A 131 -15.04 14.27 -6.26
N ASN A 132 -14.74 13.78 -5.06
CA ASN A 132 -14.01 14.52 -4.03
C ASN A 132 -12.57 14.92 -4.43
N LEU A 133 -12.04 14.35 -5.52
CA LEU A 133 -10.77 14.76 -6.09
C LEU A 133 -10.84 16.10 -6.81
N ARG A 134 -12.02 16.52 -7.27
CA ARG A 134 -12.16 17.74 -8.09
C ARG A 134 -11.87 18.99 -7.25
N GLY A 135 -10.88 19.77 -7.68
CA GLY A 135 -10.40 20.95 -6.95
C GLY A 135 -9.49 20.63 -5.75
N SER A 136 -9.19 19.36 -5.48
CA SER A 136 -8.35 18.94 -4.34
C SER A 136 -6.89 19.34 -4.48
N GLN A 137 -6.40 19.51 -5.72
CA GLN A 137 -5.01 19.81 -6.04
C GLN A 137 -4.00 18.78 -5.52
N TYR A 138 -4.41 17.53 -5.31
CA TYR A 138 -3.53 16.47 -4.84
C TYR A 138 -2.54 15.96 -5.89
N GLY A 139 -2.57 16.45 -7.13
CA GLY A 139 -1.78 15.92 -8.23
C GLY A 139 -0.27 15.79 -7.95
N PRO A 140 0.40 16.85 -7.46
CA PRO A 140 1.82 16.76 -7.10
C PRO A 140 2.11 15.75 -5.98
N LEU A 141 1.21 15.65 -4.99
CA LEU A 141 1.35 14.69 -3.88
C LEU A 141 1.15 13.25 -4.35
N ILE A 142 0.20 13.01 -5.25
CA ILE A 142 -0.01 11.69 -5.87
C ILE A 142 1.26 11.30 -6.65
N ASP A 143 1.77 12.20 -7.50
CA ASP A 143 2.92 11.94 -8.36
C ASP A 143 4.24 11.81 -7.60
N PHE A 144 4.30 12.21 -6.32
CA PHE A 144 5.47 12.00 -5.45
C PHE A 144 5.77 10.52 -5.18
N HIS A 145 4.76 9.64 -5.20
CA HIS A 145 4.91 8.24 -4.81
C HIS A 145 5.69 7.42 -5.85
N ASP A 146 6.37 6.37 -5.40
CA ASP A 146 7.09 5.43 -6.27
C ASP A 146 6.11 4.71 -7.20
N ILE A 147 5.00 4.23 -6.63
CA ILE A 147 3.96 3.51 -7.33
C ILE A 147 2.65 4.31 -7.25
N VAL A 148 2.09 4.64 -8.40
CA VAL A 148 0.72 5.17 -8.52
C VAL A 148 -0.18 4.11 -9.14
N ILE A 149 -1.14 3.62 -8.36
CA ILE A 149 -2.14 2.62 -8.75
C ILE A 149 -3.45 3.36 -9.04
N ARG A 150 -3.91 3.29 -10.30
CA ARG A 150 -5.21 3.83 -10.71
C ARG A 150 -6.17 2.70 -11.02
N VAL A 151 -7.47 2.96 -10.88
CA VAL A 151 -8.50 1.96 -11.14
C VAL A 151 -9.41 2.37 -12.29
N ASN A 152 -9.83 1.40 -13.10
CA ASN A 152 -10.88 1.59 -14.10
C ASN A 152 -10.53 2.69 -15.12
N ARG A 153 -11.50 3.56 -15.43
CA ARG A 153 -11.38 4.63 -16.43
C ARG A 153 -10.99 6.00 -15.88
N GLY A 154 -10.35 6.06 -14.71
CA GLY A 154 -9.89 7.33 -14.15
C GLY A 154 -9.09 8.15 -15.17
N MET A 155 -9.58 9.33 -15.52
CA MET A 155 -8.96 10.22 -16.49
C MET A 155 -7.89 11.09 -15.82
N THR A 156 -6.67 11.07 -16.34
CA THR A 156 -5.63 12.01 -15.90
C THR A 156 -5.65 13.28 -16.75
N LYS A 157 -5.82 13.15 -18.07
CA LYS A 157 -5.81 14.26 -19.02
C LYS A 157 -6.93 15.26 -18.70
N GLY A 158 -6.58 16.52 -18.45
CA GLY A 158 -7.49 17.59 -18.07
C GLY A 158 -7.82 17.69 -16.57
N PHE A 159 -7.27 16.78 -15.75
CA PHE A 159 -7.46 16.73 -14.30
C PHE A 159 -6.12 16.63 -13.54
N GLU A 160 -4.99 16.86 -14.21
CA GLU A 160 -3.63 16.60 -13.72
C GLU A 160 -3.33 17.34 -12.41
N ARG A 161 -3.86 18.56 -12.25
CA ARG A 161 -3.70 19.33 -11.02
C ARG A 161 -4.26 18.60 -9.80
N ASP A 162 -5.38 17.92 -9.99
CA ASP A 162 -6.11 17.24 -8.92
C ASP A 162 -5.64 15.79 -8.73
N VAL A 163 -5.42 15.07 -9.83
CA VAL A 163 -5.20 13.62 -9.79
C VAL A 163 -3.80 13.19 -10.21
N GLY A 164 -2.95 14.12 -10.64
CA GLY A 164 -1.59 13.85 -11.09
C GLY A 164 -1.52 13.31 -12.51
N THR A 165 -0.29 13.07 -12.97
CA THR A 165 0.04 12.58 -14.31
C THR A 165 0.62 11.16 -14.29
N LYS A 166 1.25 10.76 -13.18
CA LYS A 166 1.94 9.48 -13.06
C LYS A 166 0.93 8.34 -12.96
N THR A 167 1.17 7.27 -13.71
CA THR A 167 0.50 5.98 -13.55
C THR A 167 1.56 4.90 -13.72
N THR A 168 1.71 4.03 -12.73
CA THR A 168 2.65 2.90 -12.80
C THR A 168 1.90 1.59 -12.98
N HIS A 169 0.74 1.49 -12.34
CA HIS A 169 -0.11 0.32 -12.37
C HIS A 169 -1.55 0.76 -12.58
N ARG A 170 -2.28 -0.01 -13.37
CA ARG A 170 -3.71 0.21 -13.54
C ARG A 170 -4.47 -1.09 -13.34
N VAL A 171 -5.38 -1.04 -12.38
CA VAL A 171 -6.30 -2.15 -12.14
C VAL A 171 -7.40 -2.11 -13.18
N MET A 172 -7.50 -3.21 -13.92
CA MET A 172 -8.56 -3.42 -14.89
C MET A 172 -9.09 -4.84 -14.84
N TYR A 173 -10.31 -4.96 -15.30
CA TYR A 173 -10.96 -6.19 -15.70
C TYR A 173 -11.58 -5.90 -17.07
N PRO A 174 -12.01 -6.92 -17.84
CA PRO A 174 -12.37 -6.75 -19.24
C PRO A 174 -13.26 -5.55 -19.53
N GLU A 175 -14.10 -5.21 -18.58
CA GLU A 175 -15.25 -4.39 -18.85
C GLU A 175 -15.17 -2.96 -18.31
N SER A 176 -14.21 -2.75 -17.42
CA SER A 176 -13.73 -1.43 -17.04
C SER A 176 -12.33 -1.14 -17.60
N SER A 177 -12.01 -1.79 -18.72
CA SER A 177 -10.76 -1.60 -19.42
C SER A 177 -10.64 -0.23 -20.11
N THR A 178 -9.40 0.20 -20.25
CA THR A 178 -8.95 1.35 -21.03
C THR A 178 -7.61 1.01 -21.68
N ARG A 179 -7.22 1.77 -22.69
CA ARG A 179 -5.92 1.59 -23.33
C ARG A 179 -4.82 2.01 -22.34
N LEU A 180 -3.84 1.13 -22.15
CA LEU A 180 -2.64 1.43 -21.38
C LEU A 180 -1.56 2.04 -22.28
N ASP A 181 -0.74 2.92 -21.70
CA ASP A 181 0.55 3.28 -22.29
C ASP A 181 1.56 2.14 -22.11
N ASN A 182 2.76 2.32 -22.67
CA ASN A 182 3.82 1.32 -22.65
C ASN A 182 4.58 1.22 -21.31
N LYS A 183 4.33 2.12 -20.36
CA LYS A 183 5.01 2.17 -19.06
C LYS A 183 4.12 1.67 -17.92
N THR A 184 2.82 1.53 -18.17
CA THR A 184 1.84 1.12 -17.17
C THR A 184 1.67 -0.39 -17.14
N HIS A 185 1.87 -0.98 -15.97
CA HIS A 185 1.59 -2.38 -15.72
C HIS A 185 0.09 -2.64 -15.51
N LEU A 186 -0.44 -3.67 -16.15
CA LEU A 186 -1.81 -4.13 -15.93
C LEU A 186 -1.89 -4.97 -14.64
N LEU A 187 -2.72 -4.53 -13.69
CA LEU A 187 -3.18 -5.36 -12.58
C LEU A 187 -4.54 -5.95 -12.95
N PHE A 188 -4.56 -7.20 -13.39
CA PHE A 188 -5.75 -7.84 -13.95
C PHE A 188 -6.58 -8.54 -12.87
N PHE A 189 -7.85 -8.16 -12.70
CA PHE A 189 -8.77 -8.81 -11.75
C PHE A 189 -9.83 -9.63 -12.50
N PRO A 190 -9.63 -10.95 -12.66
CA PRO A 190 -10.59 -11.84 -13.28
C PRO A 190 -11.67 -12.25 -12.28
N PHE A 191 -12.92 -12.02 -12.63
CA PHE A 191 -14.07 -12.41 -11.82
C PHE A 191 -14.80 -13.63 -12.39
N LYS A 192 -14.47 -14.06 -13.61
CA LYS A 192 -14.99 -15.26 -14.28
C LYS A 192 -13.97 -15.81 -15.29
N THR A 193 -14.06 -17.08 -15.63
CA THR A 193 -13.16 -17.81 -16.54
C THR A 193 -13.08 -17.13 -17.92
N PRO A 194 -14.20 -16.62 -18.48
CA PRO A 194 -14.16 -15.80 -19.69
C PRO A 194 -13.27 -14.56 -19.61
N ASP A 195 -12.96 -14.02 -18.43
CA ASP A 195 -12.07 -12.87 -18.29
C ASP A 195 -10.63 -13.24 -18.64
N PHE A 196 -10.18 -14.44 -18.27
CA PHE A 196 -8.88 -14.95 -18.70
C PHE A 196 -8.81 -15.15 -20.22
N LEU A 197 -9.91 -15.62 -20.81
CA LEU A 197 -10.01 -15.72 -22.27
C LEU A 197 -10.04 -14.32 -22.92
N TRP A 198 -10.67 -13.34 -22.27
CA TRP A 198 -10.57 -11.95 -22.69
C TRP A 198 -9.13 -11.46 -22.60
N LEU A 199 -8.38 -11.76 -21.55
CA LEU A 199 -6.98 -11.34 -21.43
C LEU A 199 -6.15 -11.88 -22.62
N LEU A 200 -6.34 -13.15 -22.97
CA LEU A 200 -5.72 -13.77 -24.15
C LEU A 200 -6.18 -13.14 -25.48
N LYS A 201 -7.44 -12.72 -25.57
CA LYS A 201 -8.03 -12.12 -26.79
C LYS A 201 -7.79 -10.62 -26.92
N SER A 202 -7.59 -9.91 -25.80
CA SER A 202 -7.57 -8.44 -25.72
C SER A 202 -6.22 -7.82 -26.04
N LEU A 203 -5.31 -8.66 -26.51
CA LEU A 203 -4.31 -8.28 -27.50
C LEU A 203 -4.95 -7.78 -28.82
N ILE A 204 -6.29 -7.83 -28.97
CA ILE A 204 -7.10 -7.24 -30.05
C ILE A 204 -8.39 -6.60 -29.45
N PRO A 205 -8.87 -5.41 -29.91
CA PRO A 205 -9.76 -4.56 -29.12
C PRO A 205 -11.26 -4.96 -29.09
N GLY A 206 -11.88 -4.85 -27.90
CA GLY A 206 -13.27 -4.39 -27.73
C GLY A 206 -14.31 -5.38 -27.16
N LYS A 207 -14.72 -5.20 -25.89
CA LYS A 207 -16.11 -5.23 -25.34
C LYS A 207 -16.16 -5.34 -23.80
N LYS A 208 -17.34 -5.02 -23.20
CA LYS A 208 -17.62 -4.79 -21.74
C LYS A 208 -18.83 -5.62 -21.21
N ALA A 209 -19.06 -5.60 -19.89
CA ALA A 209 -19.82 -6.40 -18.88
C ALA A 209 -19.38 -5.92 -17.44
N ALA A 210 -19.54 -6.60 -16.28
CA ALA A 210 -19.56 -5.88 -14.95
C ALA A 210 -18.84 -6.56 -13.76
N TYR A 211 -19.05 -6.01 -12.53
CA TYR A 211 -18.82 -6.52 -11.14
C TYR A 211 -17.47 -6.17 -10.40
N PRO A 212 -17.31 -6.54 -9.08
CA PRO A 212 -16.97 -5.74 -7.86
C PRO A 212 -16.24 -4.39 -7.95
N SER A 213 -16.29 -3.58 -6.87
CA SER A 213 -15.53 -2.32 -6.71
C SER A 213 -14.02 -2.56 -6.83
N THR A 214 -13.51 -2.31 -8.03
CA THR A 214 -12.09 -2.41 -8.38
C THR A 214 -11.21 -1.54 -7.49
N GLY A 215 -11.78 -0.45 -6.97
CA GLY A 215 -11.14 0.47 -6.04
C GLY A 215 -10.70 -0.21 -4.75
N PHE A 216 -11.61 -0.90 -4.07
CA PHE A 216 -11.30 -1.50 -2.77
C PHE A 216 -10.25 -2.61 -2.89
N LEU A 217 -10.37 -3.46 -3.91
CA LEU A 217 -9.38 -4.49 -4.20
C LEU A 217 -7.99 -3.89 -4.53
N ALA A 218 -7.92 -2.72 -5.17
CA ALA A 218 -6.66 -2.01 -5.39
C ALA A 218 -6.01 -1.54 -4.09
N VAL A 219 -6.81 -1.10 -3.11
CA VAL A 219 -6.30 -0.74 -1.78
C VAL A 219 -5.76 -1.97 -1.07
N VAL A 220 -6.51 -3.07 -1.03
CA VAL A 220 -6.04 -4.32 -0.40
C VAL A 220 -4.74 -4.81 -1.03
N LEU A 221 -4.67 -4.80 -2.37
CA LEU A 221 -3.46 -5.20 -3.09
C LEU A 221 -2.27 -4.28 -2.77
N SER A 222 -2.49 -2.97 -2.66
CA SER A 222 -1.41 -2.03 -2.30
C SER A 222 -0.82 -2.29 -0.91
N LEU A 223 -1.62 -2.77 0.04
CA LEU A 223 -1.14 -3.14 1.38
C LEU A 223 -0.19 -4.34 1.37
N LEU A 224 -0.29 -5.19 0.33
CA LEU A 224 0.60 -6.33 0.14
C LEU A 224 1.85 -5.95 -0.67
N MET A 225 1.77 -4.89 -1.48
CA MET A 225 2.85 -4.51 -2.40
C MET A 225 3.83 -3.48 -1.84
N CYS A 226 3.40 -2.68 -0.85
CA CYS A 226 4.00 -1.40 -0.50
C CYS A 226 4.29 -1.27 0.99
N ASP A 227 5.23 -0.40 1.34
CA ASP A 227 5.64 -0.15 2.73
C ASP A 227 4.86 1.00 3.37
N GLU A 228 4.35 1.91 2.52
CA GLU A 228 3.47 3.04 2.89
C GLU A 228 2.38 3.21 1.82
N VAL A 229 1.14 3.42 2.25
CA VAL A 229 -0.02 3.52 1.35
C VAL A 229 -0.86 4.76 1.65
N ASN A 230 -1.01 5.59 0.62
CA ASN A 230 -1.83 6.80 0.64
C ASN A 230 -3.01 6.64 -0.32
N VAL A 231 -4.23 6.86 0.17
CA VAL A 231 -5.47 6.57 -0.55
C VAL A 231 -6.21 7.87 -0.86
N PHE A 232 -6.58 8.05 -2.13
CA PHE A 232 -7.22 9.25 -2.66
C PHE A 232 -8.46 8.87 -3.48
N GLY A 233 -9.53 9.68 -3.45
CA GLY A 233 -10.63 9.48 -4.40
C GLY A 233 -11.59 8.34 -4.06
N PHE A 234 -11.79 8.05 -2.77
CA PHE A 234 -12.73 7.04 -2.28
C PHE A 234 -13.82 7.66 -1.41
N GLY A 235 -15.03 7.11 -1.48
CA GLY A 235 -16.19 7.63 -0.77
C GLY A 235 -16.92 8.73 -1.51
N ALA A 236 -17.90 9.35 -0.85
CA ALA A 236 -18.65 10.49 -1.35
C ALA A 236 -17.83 11.79 -1.30
N ASP A 237 -18.29 12.81 -2.02
CA ASP A 237 -17.83 14.20 -1.85
C ASP A 237 -18.36 14.83 -0.53
N SER A 238 -17.96 16.07 -0.24
CA SER A 238 -18.40 16.79 0.97
C SER A 238 -19.90 17.05 1.05
N GLU A 239 -20.60 17.01 -0.08
CA GLU A 239 -22.06 17.11 -0.17
C GLU A 239 -22.75 15.74 -0.03
N GLY A 240 -21.99 14.65 0.07
CA GLY A 240 -22.51 13.28 0.16
C GLY A 240 -22.86 12.66 -1.20
N ASN A 241 -22.44 13.27 -2.32
CA ASN A 241 -22.69 12.74 -3.65
C ASN A 241 -21.68 11.63 -4.01
N TRP A 242 -22.18 10.60 -4.70
CA TRP A 242 -21.37 9.53 -5.29
C TRP A 242 -21.27 9.70 -6.80
N ASN A 243 -20.17 10.28 -7.25
CA ASN A 243 -19.92 10.55 -8.66
C ASN A 243 -18.44 10.40 -8.98
N HIS A 244 -18.14 10.43 -10.28
CA HIS A 244 -16.77 10.52 -10.74
C HIS A 244 -16.30 11.98 -10.83
N TYR A 245 -15.00 12.23 -10.58
CA TYR A 245 -14.43 13.58 -10.74
C TYR A 245 -14.44 14.09 -12.19
N PHE A 246 -14.47 13.16 -13.15
CA PHE A 246 -14.38 13.46 -14.59
C PHE A 246 -15.73 13.55 -15.30
N GLU A 247 -16.86 13.40 -14.58
CA GLU A 247 -18.19 13.52 -15.16
C GLU A 247 -18.91 14.79 -14.67
N ILE A 248 -19.80 15.31 -15.52
CA ILE A 248 -20.72 16.37 -15.13
C ILE A 248 -21.91 15.71 -14.45
N LEU A 249 -22.06 15.93 -13.14
CA LEU A 249 -23.16 15.44 -12.31
C LEU A 249 -24.51 15.92 -12.86
N LYS A 250 -25.26 15.04 -13.54
CA LYS A 250 -26.63 15.31 -13.96
C LYS A 250 -27.68 14.90 -12.93
N ASN A 251 -27.33 14.01 -11.99
CA ASN A 251 -28.22 13.52 -10.94
C ASN A 251 -27.44 13.30 -9.63
N LYS A 252 -27.82 14.02 -8.57
CA LYS A 252 -27.18 13.96 -7.23
C LYS A 252 -27.65 12.77 -6.36
N ARG A 253 -28.55 11.91 -6.84
CA ARG A 253 -29.08 10.75 -6.08
C ARG A 253 -28.38 9.42 -6.39
N LEU A 254 -27.19 9.45 -6.98
CA LEU A 254 -26.43 8.25 -7.28
C LEU A 254 -25.97 7.58 -5.97
N LYS A 255 -26.14 6.26 -5.90
CA LYS A 255 -25.66 5.40 -4.81
C LYS A 255 -24.59 4.45 -5.34
N THR A 256 -23.90 3.75 -4.46
CA THR A 256 -22.78 2.81 -4.72
C THR A 256 -23.10 1.62 -5.64
N GLY A 257 -24.31 1.54 -6.21
CA GLY A 257 -24.74 0.44 -7.07
C GLY A 257 -24.79 -0.89 -6.31
N GLY A 258 -24.42 -1.98 -6.99
CA GLY A 258 -24.45 -3.36 -6.43
C GLY A 258 -23.26 -3.74 -5.54
N HIS A 259 -22.48 -2.79 -5.04
CA HIS A 259 -21.34 -3.03 -4.16
C HIS A 259 -21.61 -2.50 -2.75
N PRO A 260 -21.08 -3.14 -1.70
CA PRO A 260 -21.25 -2.70 -0.31
C PRO A 260 -20.32 -1.52 -0.02
N GLY A 261 -20.43 -0.43 -0.78
CA GLY A 261 -19.50 0.70 -0.72
C GLY A 261 -19.46 1.39 0.65
N GLU A 262 -20.52 1.27 1.45
CA GLU A 262 -20.52 1.73 2.84
C GLU A 262 -19.58 0.88 3.73
N GLU A 263 -19.59 -0.44 3.58
CA GLU A 263 -18.70 -1.34 4.31
C GLU A 263 -17.24 -1.21 3.85
N GLU A 264 -17.03 -1.03 2.55
CA GLU A 264 -15.71 -0.72 1.98
C GLU A 264 -15.17 0.60 2.59
N TYR A 265 -15.98 1.65 2.65
CA TYR A 265 -15.60 2.93 3.24
C TYR A 265 -15.32 2.82 4.75
N LYS A 266 -16.15 2.08 5.50
CA LYS A 266 -15.90 1.78 6.93
C LYS A 266 -14.55 1.10 7.12
N MET A 267 -14.16 0.18 6.23
CA MET A 267 -12.86 -0.46 6.29
C MET A 267 -11.70 0.53 6.03
N LEU A 268 -11.83 1.42 5.04
CA LEU A 268 -10.83 2.46 4.77
C LEU A 268 -10.63 3.38 5.98
N VAL A 269 -11.73 3.82 6.61
CA VAL A 269 -11.68 4.62 7.84
C VAL A 269 -11.00 3.83 8.96
N LYS A 270 -11.33 2.55 9.13
CA LYS A 270 -10.72 1.67 10.14
C LYS A 270 -9.20 1.54 9.96
N LEU A 271 -8.74 1.36 8.72
CA LEU A 271 -7.31 1.28 8.37
C LEU A 271 -6.59 2.62 8.62
N HIS A 272 -7.24 3.73 8.28
CA HIS A 272 -6.70 5.07 8.51
C HIS A 272 -6.54 5.38 10.00
N MET A 273 -7.56 5.07 10.82
CA MET A 273 -7.50 5.26 12.28
C MET A 273 -6.41 4.41 12.95
N ARG A 274 -6.09 3.24 12.37
CA ARG A 274 -4.96 2.38 12.79
C ARG A 274 -3.61 2.86 12.24
N LYS A 275 -3.60 3.97 11.49
CA LYS A 275 -2.40 4.53 10.84
C LYS A 275 -1.72 3.51 9.92
N LYS A 276 -2.53 2.69 9.22
CA LYS A 276 -2.08 1.75 8.18
C LYS A 276 -2.19 2.33 6.79
N ILE A 277 -3.05 3.33 6.61
CA ILE A 277 -3.09 4.15 5.40
C ILE A 277 -3.22 5.63 5.81
N VAL A 278 -2.79 6.54 4.95
CA VAL A 278 -3.25 7.92 5.01
C VAL A 278 -4.42 8.06 4.04
N PHE A 279 -5.60 8.42 4.55
CA PHE A 279 -6.81 8.53 3.74
C PHE A 279 -7.15 10.00 3.49
N PHE A 280 -7.01 10.42 2.23
CA PHE A 280 -7.32 11.77 1.76
C PHE A 280 -8.77 11.83 1.30
N LYS A 281 -9.61 12.51 2.09
CA LYS A 281 -11.06 12.59 1.87
C LYS A 281 -11.49 13.57 0.77
N GLY A 282 -10.55 14.37 0.25
CA GLY A 282 -10.86 15.36 -0.77
C GLY A 282 -11.61 16.57 -0.22
N TRP A 283 -12.25 17.30 -1.14
CA TRP A 283 -13.04 18.49 -0.88
C TRP A 283 -14.52 18.28 -1.14
#